data_AF-A0A925CV27-F1
#
_entry.id   AF-A0A925CV27-F1
#
_cell.length_a   1.000
_cell.length_b   1.000
_cell.length_c   1.000
_cell.angle_alpha   90.00
_cell.angle_beta   90.00
_cell.angle_gamma   90.00
#
_symmetry.space_group_name_H-M   'P 1'
#
loop_
_entity.id
_entity.type
_entity.pdbx_description
1 polymer ?
#
loop_
_entity_poly.entity_id
_entity_poly.type
_entity_poly.pdbx_seq_one_letter_code
_entity_poly.pdbx_strand_id
1 'polypeptide(L)'
;MKKFIHLAFFSLTVIGANAQTGIGTASPTSDLHVAGAVAMNIRSVTTSAILDANDQVILYTGTTAANITLPDAIGCDGRIYWVKNASVTAPTPVTTILTSSSQLVGGNSSWILDEPNEVVRLVSDGANWQVFSQNAIVSKTSTVGSAWLQGGNKLKSAKAFGAVSDYGFTFLANNTAAMQLTNAGWLGLGTLSPAGHIHSVTDNDDNGNDYYFDDYGTAVQGIFVRKSRGSVLIPSDLQNNDLIGQQWFAPRFNNALVNNSGSGVEAYYTGNGTNISSDLRFTTSSIEQLRVHQTGYVGIGTTAFNATNSERLLVDAGNTSSYNVISGKGEIDNYLQLNIRNSNAGTIASSDIVATANNGTESVNYIDMGINSSGYTSTLIPILDGPNEAYFFAVGGDMKIGNAAPGFDLGLFNGGYTLASERIRITSGGNVGIGTSTPQDKLSVAGITAPSVTNTYSIGTSANRWSEVWTANGAIQTSDARLKNNIHPISYGIATLLQLQPVSYRWIKDGSKSKIGLIAQQVRSLIPEVVKGDESTEALGMNYAELVPVLIKTIQEQQQQLSLLKARLEMLKNQ
;
A
#
# COMPACT_ATOMS: atom_id res chain seq x y z
N MET A 1 -76.83 66.28 59.02
CA MET A 1 -77.22 67.34 59.98
C MET A 1 -77.62 68.59 59.21
N LYS A 2 -78.75 69.19 59.58
CA LYS A 2 -79.34 70.40 59.00
C LYS A 2 -78.43 71.63 59.23
N LYS A 3 -78.36 72.55 58.26
CA LYS A 3 -78.67 73.99 58.44
C LYS A 3 -78.61 74.75 57.11
N PHE A 4 -79.76 75.37 56.81
CA PHE A 4 -79.96 76.48 55.88
C PHE A 4 -79.05 77.67 56.23
N ILE A 5 -78.49 78.35 55.21
CA ILE A 5 -78.23 79.81 55.20
C ILE A 5 -78.58 80.35 53.81
N HIS A 6 -79.25 81.51 53.81
CA HIS A 6 -79.88 82.26 52.73
C HIS A 6 -78.94 83.06 51.82
N LEU A 7 -79.51 83.50 50.68
CA LEU A 7 -79.15 84.65 49.82
C LEU A 7 -77.86 84.45 48.98
N ALA A 8 -77.81 84.63 47.66
CA ALA A 8 -78.59 85.51 46.80
C ALA A 8 -78.77 84.91 45.39
N PHE A 9 -79.96 85.13 44.82
CA PHE A 9 -80.18 85.04 43.37
C PHE A 9 -79.45 86.22 42.71
N PHE A 10 -78.36 85.95 42.00
CA PHE A 10 -77.90 86.85 40.94
C PHE A 10 -78.38 86.26 39.62
N SER A 11 -79.37 86.93 39.04
CA SER A 11 -79.77 86.73 37.66
C SER A 11 -78.57 87.04 36.77
N LEU A 12 -78.09 86.01 36.08
CA LEU A 12 -77.09 86.08 35.04
C LEU A 12 -77.61 86.99 33.92
N THR A 13 -76.88 88.07 33.61
CA THR A 13 -77.02 88.76 32.32
C THR A 13 -75.65 88.97 31.69
N VAL A 14 -75.52 88.43 30.49
CA VAL A 14 -74.33 88.06 29.74
C VAL A 14 -73.70 89.25 29.03
N ILE A 15 -72.37 89.30 28.98
CA ILE A 15 -71.65 89.99 27.90
C ILE A 15 -70.67 88.98 27.30
N GLY A 16 -70.91 88.60 26.06
CA GLY A 16 -70.04 87.71 25.30
C GLY A 16 -68.73 88.41 24.94
N ALA A 17 -67.64 87.89 25.50
CA ALA A 17 -66.32 87.83 24.88
C ALA A 17 -65.50 86.82 25.71
N ASN A 18 -65.43 85.57 25.24
CA ASN A 18 -64.54 84.49 25.71
C ASN A 18 -64.14 84.57 27.20
N ALA A 19 -65.10 84.38 28.11
CA ALA A 19 -64.79 84.31 29.53
C ALA A 19 -64.15 82.95 29.83
N GLN A 20 -62.83 82.91 29.69
CA GLN A 20 -62.02 81.77 30.08
C GLN A 20 -62.23 81.47 31.57
N THR A 21 -62.59 80.22 31.89
CA THR A 21 -62.81 79.78 33.26
C THR A 21 -61.48 79.30 33.84
N GLY A 22 -60.90 80.10 34.73
CA GLY A 22 -59.67 79.77 35.46
C GLY A 22 -59.96 79.12 36.81
N ILE A 23 -59.46 77.91 37.04
CA ILE A 23 -59.45 77.26 38.36
C ILE A 23 -58.01 77.26 38.87
N GLY A 24 -57.74 78.03 39.93
CA GLY A 24 -56.39 78.21 40.49
C GLY A 24 -55.50 79.21 39.75
N THR A 25 -56.03 79.91 38.73
CA THR A 25 -55.34 80.99 38.01
C THR A 25 -56.30 82.14 37.69
N ALA A 26 -55.83 83.38 37.88
CA ALA A 26 -56.55 84.60 37.50
C ALA A 26 -56.28 85.03 36.05
N SER A 27 -55.37 84.35 35.35
CA SER A 27 -55.04 84.56 33.94
C SER A 27 -55.12 83.23 33.19
N PRO A 28 -56.34 82.69 33.00
CA PRO A 28 -56.53 81.50 32.19
C PRO A 28 -56.03 81.76 30.76
N THR A 29 -55.55 80.72 30.10
CA THR A 29 -54.96 80.80 28.74
C THR A 29 -55.74 79.96 27.74
N SER A 30 -56.83 79.35 28.17
CA SER A 30 -57.78 78.57 27.39
C SER A 30 -59.17 78.74 28.00
N ASP A 31 -60.23 78.44 27.27
CA ASP A 31 -61.63 78.60 27.74
C ASP A 31 -61.91 77.84 29.05
N LEU A 32 -61.14 76.78 29.34
CA LEU A 32 -60.97 76.18 30.65
C LEU A 32 -59.47 76.02 30.95
N HIS A 33 -58.95 76.71 31.97
CA HIS A 33 -57.57 76.54 32.46
C HIS A 33 -57.61 76.12 33.93
N VAL A 34 -57.16 74.89 34.22
CA VAL A 34 -56.91 74.43 35.59
C VAL A 34 -55.42 74.50 35.88
N ALA A 35 -55.00 75.45 36.71
CA ALA A 35 -53.61 75.61 37.13
C ALA A 35 -53.31 74.68 38.33
N GLY A 36 -53.37 73.37 38.09
CA GLY A 36 -53.22 72.32 39.08
C GLY A 36 -53.62 70.94 38.54
N ALA A 37 -53.53 69.91 39.37
CA ALA A 37 -53.93 68.56 38.97
C ALA A 37 -55.46 68.43 38.82
N VAL A 38 -55.90 67.75 37.76
CA VAL A 38 -57.30 67.40 37.54
C VAL A 38 -57.50 65.94 37.94
N ALA A 39 -58.45 65.67 38.84
CA ALA A 39 -58.84 64.31 39.20
C ALA A 39 -59.79 63.75 38.13
N MET A 40 -59.44 62.61 37.55
CA MET A 40 -60.31 61.86 36.64
C MET A 40 -60.99 60.72 37.39
N ASN A 41 -62.22 60.37 37.00
CA ASN A 41 -62.86 59.17 37.53
C ASN A 41 -62.12 57.92 37.02
N ILE A 42 -61.71 57.05 37.95
CA ILE A 42 -61.07 55.76 37.65
C ILE A 42 -61.98 54.63 38.13
N ARG A 43 -62.35 53.74 37.22
CA ARG A 43 -63.15 52.54 37.51
C ARG A 43 -62.37 51.29 37.13
N SER A 44 -62.18 50.39 38.09
CA SER A 44 -61.59 49.07 37.84
C SER A 44 -62.68 48.03 37.60
N VAL A 45 -62.50 47.18 36.60
CA VAL A 45 -63.46 46.13 36.22
C VAL A 45 -62.76 44.78 36.02
N THR A 46 -63.39 43.70 36.45
CA THR A 46 -62.84 42.33 36.34
C THR A 46 -63.60 41.46 35.34
N THR A 47 -64.72 41.95 34.79
CA THR A 47 -65.58 41.30 33.81
C THR A 47 -66.07 42.35 32.79
N SER A 48 -66.85 41.94 31.79
CA SER A 48 -67.40 42.85 30.78
C SER A 48 -68.20 43.99 31.43
N ALA A 49 -68.02 45.22 30.93
CA ALA A 49 -68.64 46.42 31.48
C ALA A 49 -69.15 47.36 30.37
N ILE A 50 -70.21 48.09 30.66
CA ILE A 50 -70.74 49.15 29.79
C ILE A 50 -70.37 50.49 30.43
N LEU A 51 -69.82 51.40 29.62
CA LEU A 51 -69.38 52.72 30.07
C LEU A 51 -70.51 53.75 29.94
N ASP A 52 -70.57 54.68 30.88
CA ASP A 52 -71.51 55.80 30.85
C ASP A 52 -70.82 57.16 31.03
N ALA A 53 -71.60 58.23 31.13
CA ALA A 53 -71.09 59.60 31.21
C ALA A 53 -70.24 59.90 32.47
N ASN A 54 -70.26 59.03 33.48
CA ASN A 54 -69.48 59.17 34.71
C ASN A 54 -68.11 58.48 34.64
N ASP A 55 -67.91 57.61 33.65
CA ASP A 55 -66.64 56.92 33.43
C ASP A 55 -65.64 57.83 32.70
N GLN A 56 -64.35 57.68 32.97
CA GLN A 56 -63.29 58.39 32.25
C GLN A 56 -62.05 57.51 32.02
N VAL A 57 -61.58 56.83 33.08
CA VAL A 57 -60.46 55.88 33.00
C VAL A 57 -60.94 54.51 33.47
N ILE A 58 -60.74 53.49 32.63
CA ILE A 58 -61.11 52.11 32.89
C ILE A 58 -59.86 51.26 33.03
N LEU A 59 -59.77 50.54 34.14
CA LEU A 59 -58.71 49.57 34.39
C LEU A 59 -59.33 48.16 34.39
N TYR A 60 -59.13 47.42 33.31
CA TYR A 60 -59.53 46.02 33.28
C TYR A 60 -58.49 45.15 33.98
N THR A 61 -58.86 44.44 35.05
CA THR A 61 -57.97 43.59 35.87
C THR A 61 -58.45 42.13 35.93
N GLY A 62 -59.34 41.73 35.02
CA GLY A 62 -59.87 40.38 34.99
C GLY A 62 -58.86 39.32 34.55
N THR A 63 -59.24 38.06 34.75
CA THR A 63 -58.40 36.87 34.44
C THR A 63 -58.87 36.12 33.19
N THR A 64 -59.96 36.55 32.55
CA THR A 64 -60.57 35.92 31.36
C THR A 64 -61.11 36.99 30.41
N ALA A 65 -61.06 36.76 29.10
CA ALA A 65 -61.41 37.77 28.09
C ALA A 65 -62.76 38.47 28.37
N ALA A 66 -62.81 39.78 28.17
CA ALA A 66 -63.97 40.60 28.53
C ALA A 66 -64.20 41.75 27.54
N ASN A 67 -65.44 42.23 27.50
CA ASN A 67 -65.87 43.30 26.62
C ASN A 67 -66.07 44.61 27.40
N ILE A 68 -65.42 45.69 26.96
CA ILE A 68 -65.68 47.06 27.42
C ILE A 68 -66.53 47.75 26.36
N THR A 69 -67.78 48.01 26.67
CA THR A 69 -68.75 48.56 25.72
C THR A 69 -68.90 50.06 25.91
N LEU A 70 -68.51 50.83 24.91
CA LEU A 70 -68.66 52.27 24.86
C LEU A 70 -70.15 52.64 24.64
N PRO A 71 -70.60 53.79 25.16
CA PRO A 71 -71.93 54.31 24.86
C PRO A 71 -72.02 54.74 23.38
N ASP A 72 -73.24 54.98 22.92
CA ASP A 72 -73.49 55.52 21.58
C ASP A 72 -72.69 56.83 21.38
N ALA A 73 -71.86 56.87 20.33
CA ALA A 73 -71.06 58.03 19.97
C ALA A 73 -71.94 59.22 19.56
N ILE A 74 -73.16 58.97 19.07
CA ILE A 74 -74.13 60.00 18.71
C ILE A 74 -74.60 60.71 19.99
N GLY A 75 -74.42 62.03 20.02
CA GLY A 75 -74.81 62.86 21.16
C GLY A 75 -73.76 62.97 22.27
N CYS A 76 -72.55 62.43 22.08
CA CYS A 76 -71.43 62.63 23.02
C CYS A 76 -70.12 63.08 22.35
N ASP A 77 -70.21 63.90 21.30
CA ASP A 77 -69.05 64.49 20.61
C ASP A 77 -68.03 65.12 21.58
N GLY A 78 -66.76 64.83 21.34
CA GLY A 78 -65.63 65.24 22.18
C GLY A 78 -65.45 64.46 23.49
N ARG A 79 -66.32 63.48 23.83
CA ARG A 79 -66.14 62.65 25.05
C ARG A 79 -64.92 61.76 24.93
N ILE A 80 -64.16 61.65 26.03
CA ILE A 80 -62.88 60.95 26.07
C ILE A 80 -62.91 59.81 27.08
N TYR A 81 -62.52 58.61 26.64
CA TYR A 81 -62.28 57.46 27.53
C TYR A 81 -60.83 56.97 27.40
N TRP A 82 -60.26 56.54 28.52
CA TRP A 82 -58.99 55.82 28.57
C TRP A 82 -59.28 54.41 29.05
N VAL A 83 -58.94 53.39 28.26
CA VAL A 83 -59.12 51.98 28.62
C VAL A 83 -57.76 51.32 28.68
N LYS A 84 -57.44 50.73 29.82
CA LYS A 84 -56.19 49.98 30.06
C LYS A 84 -56.50 48.51 30.36
N ASN A 85 -55.82 47.61 29.66
CA ASN A 85 -55.68 46.23 30.10
C ASN A 85 -54.62 46.16 31.21
N ALA A 86 -55.07 46.17 32.45
CA ALA A 86 -54.25 46.07 33.65
C ALA A 86 -54.25 44.64 34.23
N SER A 87 -54.62 43.62 33.45
CA SER A 87 -54.55 42.24 33.89
C SER A 87 -53.10 41.82 34.17
N VAL A 88 -52.91 41.10 35.27
CA VAL A 88 -51.61 40.55 35.69
C VAL A 88 -51.50 39.04 35.41
N THR A 89 -52.51 38.45 34.77
CA THR A 89 -52.56 37.02 34.43
C THR A 89 -51.84 36.76 33.10
N ALA A 90 -51.08 35.66 33.02
CA ALA A 90 -50.43 35.19 31.79
C ALA A 90 -51.08 33.88 31.30
N PRO A 91 -51.46 33.75 30.01
CA PRO A 91 -51.43 34.79 28.98
C PRO A 91 -52.42 35.93 29.30
N THR A 92 -52.11 37.15 28.84
CA THR A 92 -52.94 38.33 29.11
C THR A 92 -54.33 38.14 28.49
N PRO A 93 -55.41 38.24 29.28
CA PRO A 93 -56.76 38.12 28.75
C PRO A 93 -57.08 39.27 27.80
N VAL A 94 -57.64 38.93 26.65
CA VAL A 94 -58.03 39.90 25.61
C VAL A 94 -59.16 40.79 26.13
N THR A 95 -58.92 42.11 26.16
CA THR A 95 -59.95 43.11 26.43
C THR A 95 -60.46 43.65 25.09
N THR A 96 -61.71 43.35 24.74
CA THR A 96 -62.30 43.83 23.49
C THR A 96 -63.16 45.05 23.75
N ILE A 97 -62.87 46.16 23.10
CA ILE A 97 -63.64 47.39 23.17
C ILE A 97 -64.63 47.40 22.02
N LEU A 98 -65.91 47.55 22.37
CA LEU A 98 -67.04 47.53 21.44
C LEU A 98 -67.89 48.77 21.65
N THR A 99 -68.85 49.02 20.77
CA THR A 99 -69.87 50.05 20.97
C THR A 99 -71.22 49.38 21.29
N SER A 100 -72.10 50.11 21.97
CA SER A 100 -73.46 49.64 22.31
C SER A 100 -74.43 49.67 21.12
N SER A 101 -73.99 50.20 19.98
CA SER A 101 -74.71 50.32 18.71
C SER A 101 -73.82 49.84 17.56
N SER A 102 -74.14 50.12 16.29
CA SER A 102 -73.35 49.68 15.13
C SER A 102 -72.20 50.63 14.74
N GLN A 103 -71.64 51.36 15.71
CA GLN A 103 -70.60 52.36 15.46
C GLN A 103 -69.20 51.76 15.48
N LEU A 104 -68.31 52.38 14.73
CA LEU A 104 -66.93 51.95 14.61
C LEU A 104 -66.05 52.56 15.72
N VAL A 105 -65.01 51.82 16.08
CA VAL A 105 -63.91 52.21 16.95
C VAL A 105 -62.62 52.23 16.12
N GLY A 106 -62.06 53.40 15.84
CA GLY A 106 -60.87 53.57 15.00
C GLY A 106 -61.04 53.03 13.56
N GLY A 107 -62.28 53.02 13.05
CA GLY A 107 -62.63 52.46 11.74
C GLY A 107 -63.03 50.97 11.75
N ASN A 108 -62.96 50.28 12.89
CA ASN A 108 -63.28 48.85 13.02
C ASN A 108 -64.52 48.61 13.90
N SER A 109 -65.18 47.46 13.80
CA SER A 109 -66.32 47.12 14.68
C SER A 109 -65.94 46.93 16.16
N SER A 110 -64.65 46.75 16.42
CA SER A 110 -64.08 46.57 17.76
C SER A 110 -62.63 47.02 17.79
N TRP A 111 -62.12 47.35 18.98
CA TRP A 111 -60.71 47.58 19.24
C TRP A 111 -60.19 46.63 20.30
N ILE A 112 -59.00 46.05 20.12
CA ILE A 112 -58.50 45.01 21.02
C ILE A 112 -57.33 45.55 21.84
N LEU A 113 -57.29 45.17 23.12
CA LEU A 113 -56.11 45.26 23.98
C LEU A 113 -55.73 43.84 24.47
N ASP A 114 -54.72 43.24 23.86
CA ASP A 114 -54.29 41.85 24.11
C ASP A 114 -52.95 41.75 24.86
N GLU A 115 -52.29 42.87 25.14
CA GLU A 115 -51.01 42.91 25.87
C GLU A 115 -51.15 43.51 27.28
N PRO A 116 -50.29 43.11 28.25
CA PRO A 116 -50.33 43.62 29.61
C PRO A 116 -49.88 45.08 29.64
N ASN A 117 -50.66 45.92 30.31
CA ASN A 117 -50.49 47.38 30.37
C ASN A 117 -50.75 48.14 29.06
N GLU A 118 -51.39 47.51 28.09
CA GLU A 118 -51.86 48.20 26.90
C GLU A 118 -53.00 49.17 27.24
N VAL A 119 -52.96 50.38 26.66
CA VAL A 119 -53.84 51.51 26.94
C VAL A 119 -54.22 52.20 25.64
N VAL A 120 -55.52 52.41 25.45
CA VAL A 120 -56.05 53.23 24.36
C VAL A 120 -56.84 54.42 24.89
N ARG A 121 -56.64 55.57 24.26
CA ARG A 121 -57.45 56.78 24.43
C ARG A 121 -58.38 56.92 23.22
N LEU A 122 -59.66 57.00 23.53
CA LEU A 122 -60.75 57.05 22.58
C LEU A 122 -61.46 58.39 22.70
N VAL A 123 -61.82 59.02 21.58
CA VAL A 123 -62.55 60.29 21.52
C VAL A 123 -63.73 60.13 20.57
N SER A 124 -64.95 60.45 21.01
CA SER A 124 -66.13 60.47 20.12
C SER A 124 -66.05 61.67 19.18
N ASP A 125 -66.37 61.46 17.90
CA ASP A 125 -66.53 62.53 16.90
C ASP A 125 -68.01 62.87 16.61
N GLY A 126 -68.93 62.36 17.43
CA GLY A 126 -70.37 62.50 17.26
C GLY A 126 -71.01 61.49 16.30
N ALA A 127 -70.22 60.64 15.62
CA ALA A 127 -70.71 59.55 14.77
C ALA A 127 -70.08 58.19 15.10
N ASN A 128 -68.79 58.16 15.44
CA ASN A 128 -67.99 56.99 15.77
C ASN A 128 -67.00 57.31 16.91
N TRP A 129 -66.33 56.28 17.42
CA TRP A 129 -65.24 56.43 18.37
C TRP A 129 -63.89 56.45 17.66
N GLN A 130 -63.15 57.54 17.76
CA GLN A 130 -61.82 57.68 17.18
C GLN A 130 -60.75 57.19 18.16
N VAL A 131 -59.79 56.40 17.67
CA VAL A 131 -58.58 56.06 18.43
C VAL A 131 -57.63 57.24 18.32
N PHE A 132 -57.56 58.03 19.39
CA PHE A 132 -56.77 59.27 19.41
C PHE A 132 -55.30 59.01 19.75
N SER A 133 -55.04 58.04 20.64
CA SER A 133 -53.70 57.55 20.93
C SER A 133 -53.77 56.18 21.58
N GLN A 134 -52.86 55.28 21.22
CA GLN A 134 -52.63 54.03 21.94
C GLN A 134 -51.15 53.97 22.31
N ASN A 135 -50.82 53.43 23.48
CA ASN A 135 -49.42 53.14 23.73
C ASN A 135 -49.01 51.97 22.82
N ALA A 136 -48.05 52.21 21.94
CA ALA A 136 -47.35 51.11 21.31
C ALA A 136 -46.47 50.47 22.38
N ILE A 137 -46.96 49.46 23.09
CA ILE A 137 -46.06 48.43 23.59
C ILE A 137 -45.66 47.63 22.36
N VAL A 138 -44.71 48.19 21.61
CA VAL A 138 -43.89 47.40 20.69
C VAL A 138 -43.35 46.28 21.56
N SER A 139 -43.75 45.04 21.33
CA SER A 139 -42.95 43.92 21.80
C SER A 139 -41.53 44.26 21.35
N LYS A 140 -40.62 44.55 22.28
CA LYS A 140 -39.18 44.55 22.01
C LYS A 140 -38.77 43.11 21.75
N THR A 141 -39.27 42.58 20.65
CA THR A 141 -38.62 41.61 19.80
C THR A 141 -38.88 42.12 18.41
N SER A 142 -38.09 43.12 18.04
CA SER A 142 -37.79 43.39 16.65
C SER A 142 -37.53 42.06 15.96
N THR A 143 -38.44 41.61 15.10
CA THR A 143 -38.14 40.69 14.01
C THR A 143 -37.24 41.44 13.00
N VAL A 144 -36.03 41.75 13.42
CA VAL A 144 -34.83 41.58 12.61
C VAL A 144 -34.15 40.42 13.31
N GLY A 145 -34.05 39.28 12.62
CA GLY A 145 -33.71 37.98 13.18
C GLY A 145 -32.68 38.09 14.29
N SER A 146 -33.00 37.55 15.47
CA SER A 146 -32.07 37.53 16.59
C SER A 146 -30.74 37.01 16.08
N ALA A 147 -29.74 37.90 15.99
CA ALA A 147 -28.37 37.48 15.83
C ALA A 147 -28.10 36.47 16.95
N TRP A 148 -27.42 35.37 16.61
CA TRP A 148 -26.97 34.41 17.60
C TRP A 148 -26.23 35.15 18.72
N LEU A 149 -26.85 35.26 19.90
CA LEU A 149 -26.18 35.83 21.06
C LEU A 149 -25.10 34.84 21.50
N GLN A 150 -23.84 35.28 21.54
CA GLN A 150 -22.74 34.51 22.09
C GLN A 150 -23.08 34.12 23.55
N GLY A 151 -23.35 32.84 23.79
CA GLY A 151 -23.79 32.32 25.10
C GLY A 151 -25.33 32.22 25.32
N GLY A 152 -26.15 32.42 24.29
CA GLY A 152 -27.62 32.55 24.39
C GLY A 152 -28.44 31.25 24.57
N ASN A 153 -27.84 30.06 24.53
CA ASN A 153 -28.62 28.83 24.69
C ASN A 153 -28.81 28.47 26.18
N LYS A 154 -29.90 28.98 26.77
CA LYS A 154 -30.49 28.47 28.04
C LYS A 154 -31.87 27.87 27.78
N LEU A 155 -31.94 26.85 26.92
CA LEU A 155 -33.21 26.23 26.50
C LEU A 155 -33.57 25.02 27.38
N LYS A 156 -34.84 24.93 27.83
CA LYS A 156 -35.38 23.84 28.69
C LYS A 156 -35.99 22.66 27.91
N SER A 157 -36.03 22.70 26.58
CA SER A 157 -36.54 21.65 25.69
C SER A 157 -35.94 21.79 24.29
N ALA A 158 -36.02 20.73 23.48
CA ALA A 158 -35.51 20.73 22.11
C ALA A 158 -36.26 21.76 21.24
N LYS A 159 -35.51 22.69 20.64
CA LYS A 159 -35.98 23.52 19.53
C LYS A 159 -35.18 23.12 18.30
N ALA A 160 -35.86 22.85 17.18
CA ALA A 160 -35.22 22.55 15.90
C ALA A 160 -34.76 23.85 15.23
N PHE A 161 -33.61 23.80 14.56
CA PHE A 161 -33.09 24.87 13.70
C PHE A 161 -33.25 24.41 12.24
N GLY A 162 -34.04 25.14 11.45
CA GLY A 162 -34.36 24.75 10.07
C GLY A 162 -35.65 25.38 9.55
N ALA A 163 -36.10 24.94 8.38
CA ALA A 163 -37.38 25.34 7.78
C ALA A 163 -38.50 24.36 8.17
N VAL A 164 -39.72 24.85 8.38
CA VAL A 164 -40.94 24.04 8.58
C VAL A 164 -41.69 23.79 7.25
N SER A 165 -41.09 24.22 6.14
CA SER A 165 -41.59 24.12 4.77
C SER A 165 -40.55 23.39 3.90
N ASP A 166 -40.95 22.93 2.70
CA ASP A 166 -40.14 22.09 1.80
C ASP A 166 -38.95 22.81 1.13
N TYR A 167 -38.45 23.90 1.73
CA TYR A 167 -37.32 24.67 1.24
C TYR A 167 -36.04 24.27 1.98
N GLY A 168 -34.93 24.26 1.24
CA GLY A 168 -33.61 24.12 1.84
C GLY A 168 -33.26 25.30 2.76
N PHE A 169 -32.24 25.08 3.57
CA PHE A 169 -31.70 26.05 4.52
C PHE A 169 -30.30 26.49 4.07
N THR A 170 -30.11 27.78 3.78
CA THR A 170 -28.87 28.33 3.20
C THR A 170 -28.12 29.19 4.22
N PHE A 171 -26.82 28.95 4.36
CA PHE A 171 -25.90 29.80 5.12
C PHE A 171 -25.27 30.83 4.17
N LEU A 172 -25.42 32.10 4.50
CA LEU A 172 -24.82 33.20 3.76
C LEU A 172 -23.52 33.65 4.45
N ALA A 173 -22.46 33.87 3.68
CA ALA A 173 -21.27 34.59 4.08
C ALA A 173 -21.10 35.81 3.17
N ASN A 174 -20.95 37.01 3.73
CA ASN A 174 -20.88 38.27 2.97
C ASN A 174 -22.00 38.41 1.92
N ASN A 175 -23.25 38.14 2.32
CA ASN A 175 -24.45 38.12 1.45
C ASN A 175 -24.40 37.14 0.26
N THR A 176 -23.43 36.23 0.24
CA THR A 176 -23.30 35.18 -0.78
C THR A 176 -23.57 33.81 -0.15
N ALA A 177 -24.27 32.93 -0.85
CA ALA A 177 -24.58 31.61 -0.34
C ALA A 177 -23.31 30.74 -0.31
N ALA A 178 -22.87 30.37 0.89
CA ALA A 178 -21.62 29.65 1.11
C ALA A 178 -21.86 28.16 1.42
N MET A 179 -22.99 27.82 2.05
CA MET A 179 -23.36 26.43 2.36
C MET A 179 -24.88 26.27 2.26
N GLN A 180 -25.35 25.07 1.93
CA GLN A 180 -26.78 24.79 1.87
C GLN A 180 -27.10 23.37 2.35
N LEU A 181 -28.05 23.26 3.28
CA LEU A 181 -28.78 22.02 3.54
C LEU A 181 -30.03 22.01 2.64
N THR A 182 -30.07 21.14 1.66
CA THR A 182 -31.23 21.02 0.74
C THR A 182 -32.47 20.47 1.45
N ASN A 183 -33.64 20.58 0.83
CA ASN A 183 -34.87 19.98 1.36
C ASN A 183 -34.84 18.44 1.40
N ALA A 184 -33.96 17.81 0.61
CA ALA A 184 -33.66 16.38 0.68
C ALA A 184 -32.67 16.00 1.80
N GLY A 185 -32.17 16.98 2.56
CA GLY A 185 -31.24 16.76 3.68
C GLY A 185 -29.76 16.65 3.29
N TRP A 186 -29.40 17.01 2.04
CA TRP A 186 -27.99 17.00 1.60
C TRP A 186 -27.30 18.32 1.92
N LEU A 187 -26.08 18.25 2.45
CA LEU A 187 -25.25 19.38 2.80
C LEU A 187 -24.24 19.68 1.68
N GLY A 188 -24.41 20.84 1.03
CA GLY A 188 -23.41 21.44 0.14
C GLY A 188 -22.54 22.44 0.89
N LEU A 189 -21.22 22.32 0.76
CA LEU A 189 -20.23 23.30 1.21
C LEU A 189 -19.60 23.89 -0.06
N GLY A 190 -19.66 25.21 -0.25
CA GLY A 190 -19.23 25.86 -1.50
C GLY A 190 -20.13 25.57 -2.72
N THR A 191 -21.25 24.85 -2.54
CA THR A 191 -22.21 24.55 -3.62
C THR A 191 -23.65 24.53 -3.11
N LEU A 192 -24.58 24.95 -3.97
CA LEU A 192 -26.03 24.92 -3.73
C LEU A 192 -26.71 23.73 -4.45
N SER A 193 -25.93 22.91 -5.13
CA SER A 193 -26.43 21.73 -5.82
C SER A 193 -25.54 20.55 -5.48
N PRO A 194 -25.54 20.10 -4.20
CA PRO A 194 -24.74 18.97 -3.78
C PRO A 194 -25.10 17.73 -4.61
N ALA A 195 -24.09 16.97 -5.05
CA ALA A 195 -24.27 15.74 -5.83
C ALA A 195 -24.42 14.49 -4.93
N GLY A 196 -24.30 14.67 -3.62
CA GLY A 196 -24.45 13.63 -2.60
C GLY A 196 -24.75 14.24 -1.23
N HIS A 197 -24.93 13.39 -0.21
CA HIS A 197 -25.36 13.82 1.13
C HIS A 197 -24.43 14.85 1.78
N ILE A 198 -23.13 14.77 1.50
CA ILE A 198 -22.15 15.80 1.80
C ILE A 198 -21.37 16.03 0.51
N HIS A 199 -21.37 17.25 -0.01
CA HIS A 199 -20.60 17.64 -1.19
C HIS A 199 -19.86 18.95 -0.88
N SER A 200 -18.54 18.88 -0.75
CA SER A 200 -17.70 20.07 -0.71
C SER A 200 -17.22 20.38 -2.13
N VAL A 201 -17.48 21.58 -2.60
CA VAL A 201 -16.87 22.13 -3.81
C VAL A 201 -15.90 23.20 -3.35
N THR A 202 -14.63 22.99 -3.62
CA THR A 202 -13.56 23.93 -3.30
C THR A 202 -13.22 24.75 -4.52
N ASP A 203 -12.94 26.03 -4.31
CA ASP A 203 -12.87 27.06 -5.34
C ASP A 203 -11.45 27.64 -5.52
N ASN A 204 -10.43 26.95 -5.00
CA ASN A 204 -9.01 27.31 -5.13
C ASN A 204 -8.65 28.65 -4.44
N ASP A 205 -9.45 29.08 -3.45
CA ASP A 205 -9.25 30.32 -2.69
C ASP A 205 -8.27 30.16 -1.50
N ASP A 206 -7.66 28.98 -1.31
CA ASP A 206 -6.69 28.68 -0.26
C ASP A 206 -5.55 27.72 -0.70
N ASN A 207 -4.60 27.44 0.20
CA ASN A 207 -3.39 26.64 -0.05
C ASN A 207 -3.66 25.13 -0.33
N GLY A 208 -4.87 24.75 -0.73
CA GLY A 208 -5.22 23.40 -1.19
C GLY A 208 -5.59 22.38 -0.11
N ASN A 209 -6.04 22.83 1.08
CA ASN A 209 -6.38 21.93 2.20
C ASN A 209 -7.89 21.93 2.49
N ASP A 210 -8.62 21.12 1.74
CA ASP A 210 -10.10 21.14 1.75
C ASP A 210 -10.74 20.40 2.94
N TYR A 211 -10.00 19.49 3.61
CA TYR A 211 -10.53 18.66 4.69
C TYR A 211 -9.51 18.51 5.82
N TYR A 212 -9.87 18.92 7.04
CA TYR A 212 -9.08 18.74 8.26
C TYR A 212 -9.78 17.80 9.24
N PHE A 213 -9.00 16.91 9.83
CA PHE A 213 -9.37 16.08 10.96
C PHE A 213 -8.20 16.15 11.94
N ASP A 214 -8.34 16.92 13.02
CA ASP A 214 -7.32 17.07 14.06
C ASP A 214 -7.74 16.34 15.34
N ASP A 215 -6.84 15.56 15.92
CA ASP A 215 -6.95 14.97 17.25
C ASP A 215 -5.68 15.30 18.03
N TYR A 216 -5.87 15.68 19.28
CA TYR A 216 -4.80 16.06 20.21
C TYR A 216 -4.67 15.07 21.38
N GLY A 217 -5.37 13.93 21.32
CA GLY A 217 -5.37 12.88 22.34
C GLY A 217 -4.46 11.68 22.04
N THR A 218 -4.54 10.66 22.91
CA THR A 218 -3.92 9.34 22.70
C THR A 218 -4.86 8.32 22.03
N ALA A 219 -6.08 8.74 21.72
CA ALA A 219 -7.06 7.95 21.00
C ALA A 219 -6.73 7.89 19.51
N VAL A 220 -7.41 7.00 18.78
CA VAL A 220 -7.25 6.88 17.33
C VAL A 220 -8.32 7.72 16.65
N GLN A 221 -7.90 8.78 15.97
CA GLN A 221 -8.73 9.44 14.96
C GLN A 221 -8.78 8.59 13.70
N GLY A 222 -9.98 8.44 13.13
CA GLY A 222 -10.14 7.66 11.90
C GLY A 222 -11.41 8.00 11.16
N ILE A 223 -11.38 7.74 9.84
CA ILE A 223 -12.56 7.78 8.97
C ILE A 223 -13.10 6.35 8.88
N PHE A 224 -14.30 6.13 9.38
CA PHE A 224 -14.94 4.82 9.34
C PHE A 224 -15.88 4.72 8.15
N VAL A 225 -15.51 3.90 7.17
CA VAL A 225 -16.42 3.48 6.10
C VAL A 225 -16.98 2.10 6.49
N ARG A 226 -18.25 2.07 6.86
CA ARG A 226 -18.93 0.86 7.32
C ARG A 226 -20.11 0.56 6.42
N LYS A 227 -20.32 -0.71 6.16
CA LYS A 227 -21.45 -1.19 5.37
C LYS A 227 -22.07 -2.39 6.07
N SER A 228 -23.39 -2.42 6.06
CA SER A 228 -24.20 -3.62 6.31
C SER A 228 -25.13 -3.81 5.12
N ARG A 229 -25.68 -5.01 4.99
CA ARG A 229 -26.88 -5.21 4.18
C ARG A 229 -28.12 -4.83 5.01
N GLY A 230 -29.29 -4.82 4.36
CA GLY A 230 -30.56 -4.52 5.02
C GLY A 230 -30.81 -3.03 5.22
N SER A 231 -31.51 -2.67 6.28
CA SER A 231 -31.84 -1.28 6.63
C SER A 231 -31.27 -0.90 8.00
N VAL A 232 -31.31 0.39 8.34
CA VAL A 232 -30.91 0.86 9.68
C VAL A 232 -31.71 0.18 10.80
N LEU A 233 -32.99 -0.16 10.55
CA LEU A 233 -33.86 -0.81 11.52
C LEU A 233 -33.61 -2.34 11.61
N ILE A 234 -33.15 -2.95 10.52
CA ILE A 234 -32.92 -4.40 10.41
C ILE A 234 -31.65 -4.63 9.58
N PRO A 235 -30.45 -4.46 10.18
CA PRO A 235 -29.19 -4.70 9.49
C PRO A 235 -28.95 -6.20 9.33
N SER A 236 -28.18 -6.57 8.32
CA SER A 236 -27.74 -7.95 8.06
C SER A 236 -26.28 -7.97 7.63
N ASP A 237 -25.65 -9.13 7.82
CA ASP A 237 -24.24 -9.32 7.52
C ASP A 237 -23.94 -9.11 6.02
N LEU A 238 -22.72 -8.65 5.75
CA LEU A 238 -22.20 -8.62 4.40
C LEU A 238 -22.01 -10.05 3.88
N GLN A 239 -22.14 -10.21 2.57
CA GLN A 239 -21.84 -11.45 1.86
C GLN A 239 -20.45 -11.36 1.25
N ASN A 240 -19.81 -12.51 1.06
CA ASN A 240 -18.51 -12.59 0.39
C ASN A 240 -18.50 -11.78 -0.91
N ASN A 241 -17.45 -11.00 -1.11
CA ASN A 241 -17.22 -10.07 -2.20
C ASN A 241 -18.11 -8.81 -2.22
N ASP A 242 -18.75 -8.46 -1.09
CA ASP A 242 -19.38 -7.15 -0.93
C ASP A 242 -18.32 -6.05 -0.80
N LEU A 243 -18.42 -5.00 -1.63
CA LEU A 243 -17.65 -3.77 -1.42
C LEU A 243 -18.05 -3.13 -0.09
N ILE A 244 -17.11 -2.97 0.85
CA ILE A 244 -17.31 -2.30 2.14
C ILE A 244 -17.27 -0.77 1.96
N GLY A 245 -16.28 -0.30 1.21
CA GLY A 245 -15.98 1.11 1.04
C GLY A 245 -14.93 1.32 -0.04
N GLN A 246 -14.89 2.52 -0.61
CA GLN A 246 -13.98 2.88 -1.67
C GLN A 246 -13.64 4.37 -1.65
N GLN A 247 -12.44 4.69 -2.14
CA GLN A 247 -12.05 6.03 -2.53
C GLN A 247 -11.77 6.01 -4.04
N TRP A 248 -12.36 6.95 -4.78
CA TRP A 248 -12.20 7.08 -6.22
C TRP A 248 -11.38 8.29 -6.60
N PHE A 249 -10.57 8.11 -7.63
CA PHE A 249 -9.86 9.16 -8.36
C PHE A 249 -10.40 9.15 -9.79
N ALA A 250 -11.29 10.09 -10.07
CA ALA A 250 -11.99 10.14 -11.36
C ALA A 250 -11.76 11.49 -12.06
N PRO A 251 -11.35 11.49 -13.34
CA PRO A 251 -11.16 12.70 -14.09
C PRO A 251 -12.49 13.28 -14.59
N ARG A 252 -12.51 14.57 -14.92
CA ARG A 252 -13.52 15.12 -15.83
C ARG A 252 -13.20 14.61 -17.23
N PHE A 253 -14.13 13.88 -17.85
CA PHE A 253 -13.98 13.30 -19.18
C PHE A 253 -15.23 13.57 -20.02
N ASN A 254 -15.06 13.84 -21.32
CA ASN A 254 -16.16 14.21 -22.22
C ASN A 254 -17.09 15.30 -21.63
N ASN A 255 -16.48 16.32 -21.03
CA ASN A 255 -17.19 17.45 -20.42
C ASN A 255 -18.09 17.11 -19.22
N ALA A 256 -17.92 15.94 -18.60
CA ALA A 256 -18.66 15.50 -17.43
C ALA A 256 -17.73 14.98 -16.33
N LEU A 257 -18.15 15.12 -15.07
CA LEU A 257 -17.52 14.39 -13.96
C LEU A 257 -17.96 12.92 -14.04
N VAL A 258 -17.00 12.02 -14.00
CA VAL A 258 -17.26 10.57 -14.01
C VAL A 258 -17.19 10.08 -12.57
N ASN A 259 -18.22 9.37 -12.09
CA ASN A 259 -18.29 9.00 -10.67
C ASN A 259 -17.81 7.56 -10.37
N ASN A 260 -17.84 6.67 -11.37
CA ASN A 260 -17.62 5.21 -11.16
C ASN A 260 -16.63 4.60 -12.17
N SER A 261 -15.73 5.40 -12.75
CA SER A 261 -14.75 4.89 -13.72
C SER A 261 -13.46 5.70 -13.60
N GLY A 262 -12.37 5.03 -13.22
CA GLY A 262 -11.12 5.69 -12.88
C GLY A 262 -10.19 4.75 -12.11
N SER A 263 -9.34 5.33 -11.27
CA SER A 263 -8.50 4.57 -10.33
C SER A 263 -9.13 4.58 -8.94
N GLY A 264 -8.98 3.50 -8.19
CA GLY A 264 -9.65 3.35 -6.90
C GLY A 264 -8.82 2.59 -5.88
N VAL A 265 -9.11 2.87 -4.61
CA VAL A 265 -8.70 2.05 -3.46
C VAL A 265 -9.98 1.50 -2.83
N GLU A 266 -10.15 0.19 -2.87
CA GLU A 266 -11.42 -0.47 -2.58
C GLU A 266 -11.22 -1.58 -1.53
N ALA A 267 -12.06 -1.60 -0.50
CA ALA A 267 -12.08 -2.66 0.49
C ALA A 267 -13.26 -3.60 0.23
N TYR A 268 -13.00 -4.88 0.08
CA TYR A 268 -14.03 -5.91 -0.13
C TYR A 268 -14.08 -6.87 1.04
N TYR A 269 -15.28 -7.17 1.50
CA TYR A 269 -15.52 -8.22 2.48
C TYR A 269 -15.27 -9.58 1.83
N THR A 270 -14.44 -10.41 2.44
CA THR A 270 -14.14 -11.78 1.99
C THR A 270 -14.61 -12.85 2.97
N GLY A 271 -15.34 -12.43 4.00
CA GLY A 271 -15.87 -13.31 5.02
C GLY A 271 -17.18 -13.99 4.66
N ASN A 272 -17.72 -14.70 5.65
CA ASN A 272 -18.93 -15.53 5.54
C ASN A 272 -20.04 -15.14 6.53
N GLY A 273 -19.97 -13.94 7.10
CA GLY A 273 -20.84 -13.45 8.18
C GLY A 273 -20.35 -13.76 9.60
N THR A 274 -19.37 -14.66 9.78
CA THR A 274 -18.85 -15.01 11.12
C THR A 274 -17.41 -14.52 11.37
N ASN A 275 -16.76 -13.99 10.34
CA ASN A 275 -15.43 -13.40 10.43
C ASN A 275 -15.40 -12.02 9.77
N ILE A 276 -14.36 -11.22 10.07
CA ILE A 276 -14.19 -9.85 9.57
C ILE A 276 -13.20 -9.77 8.41
N SER A 277 -12.98 -10.88 7.69
CA SER A 277 -11.99 -10.95 6.62
C SER A 277 -12.32 -9.98 5.50
N SER A 278 -11.31 -9.23 5.05
CA SER A 278 -11.45 -8.28 3.95
C SER A 278 -10.14 -8.14 3.18
N ASP A 279 -10.26 -7.93 1.88
CA ASP A 279 -9.14 -7.59 1.00
C ASP A 279 -9.11 -6.09 0.74
N LEU A 280 -7.91 -5.55 0.50
CA LEU A 280 -7.71 -4.21 -0.04
C LEU A 280 -7.23 -4.32 -1.49
N ARG A 281 -7.91 -3.64 -2.40
CA ARG A 281 -7.66 -3.69 -3.85
C ARG A 281 -7.34 -2.30 -4.37
N PHE A 282 -6.39 -2.25 -5.29
CA PHE A 282 -6.04 -1.04 -6.04
C PHE A 282 -6.41 -1.27 -7.50
N THR A 283 -7.28 -0.41 -8.01
CA THR A 283 -7.78 -0.47 -9.37
C THR A 283 -7.24 0.69 -10.19
N THR A 284 -6.90 0.45 -11.46
CA THR A 284 -6.61 1.51 -12.44
C THR A 284 -7.48 1.30 -13.66
N SER A 285 -8.19 2.35 -14.08
CA SER A 285 -9.21 2.25 -15.13
C SER A 285 -10.20 1.09 -14.88
N SER A 286 -10.62 0.93 -13.61
CA SER A 286 -11.52 -0.14 -13.15
C SER A 286 -10.97 -1.58 -13.30
N ILE A 287 -9.67 -1.75 -13.57
CA ILE A 287 -9.00 -3.04 -13.60
C ILE A 287 -8.20 -3.18 -12.31
N GLU A 288 -8.38 -4.30 -11.60
CA GLU A 288 -7.57 -4.61 -10.42
C GLU A 288 -6.12 -4.88 -10.81
N GLN A 289 -5.20 -4.09 -10.25
CA GLN A 289 -3.76 -4.20 -10.52
C GLN A 289 -2.99 -4.74 -9.32
N LEU A 290 -3.44 -4.42 -8.10
CA LEU A 290 -2.81 -4.88 -6.87
C LEU A 290 -3.85 -5.29 -5.84
N ARG A 291 -3.60 -6.41 -5.16
CA ARG A 291 -4.40 -6.90 -4.03
C ARG A 291 -3.52 -7.12 -2.81
N VAL A 292 -4.00 -6.67 -1.66
CA VAL A 292 -3.57 -7.17 -0.35
C VAL A 292 -4.69 -8.04 0.20
N HIS A 293 -4.45 -9.35 0.23
CA HIS A 293 -5.42 -10.33 0.72
C HIS A 293 -5.42 -10.36 2.26
N GLN A 294 -6.55 -10.71 2.88
CA GLN A 294 -6.71 -10.75 4.34
C GLN A 294 -5.66 -11.59 5.10
N THR A 295 -5.11 -12.63 4.46
CA THR A 295 -4.05 -13.49 5.04
C THR A 295 -2.64 -12.89 4.90
N GLY A 296 -2.51 -11.72 4.27
CA GLY A 296 -1.25 -11.00 4.09
C GLY A 296 -0.48 -11.36 2.81
N TYR A 297 -1.15 -11.90 1.79
CA TYR A 297 -0.59 -12.07 0.44
C TYR A 297 -0.73 -10.79 -0.36
N VAL A 298 0.28 -10.48 -1.17
CA VAL A 298 0.25 -9.35 -2.10
C VAL A 298 0.33 -9.88 -3.52
N GLY A 299 -0.66 -9.57 -4.34
CA GLY A 299 -0.70 -9.92 -5.75
C GLY A 299 -0.55 -8.65 -6.58
N ILE A 300 0.32 -8.66 -7.58
CA ILE A 300 0.50 -7.59 -8.56
C ILE A 300 0.29 -8.18 -9.94
N GLY A 301 -0.68 -7.65 -10.70
CA GLY A 301 -1.07 -8.15 -12.00
C GLY A 301 -1.85 -9.48 -11.98
N THR A 302 -2.12 -10.04 -10.80
CA THR A 302 -2.85 -11.30 -10.63
C THR A 302 -3.67 -11.34 -9.34
N THR A 303 -4.72 -12.15 -9.37
CA THR A 303 -5.54 -12.50 -8.19
C THR A 303 -5.50 -14.00 -7.89
N ALA A 304 -4.76 -14.78 -8.68
CA ALA A 304 -4.67 -16.23 -8.58
C ALA A 304 -3.36 -16.62 -7.90
N PHE A 305 -3.46 -17.10 -6.66
CA PHE A 305 -2.33 -17.62 -5.88
C PHE A 305 -2.35 -19.14 -5.87
N ASN A 306 -1.21 -19.76 -5.55
CA ASN A 306 -1.20 -21.18 -5.28
C ASN A 306 -2.12 -21.51 -4.08
N ALA A 307 -3.02 -22.48 -4.23
CA ALA A 307 -4.04 -22.79 -3.21
C ALA A 307 -3.48 -23.49 -1.96
N THR A 308 -2.32 -24.15 -2.07
CA THR A 308 -1.70 -24.90 -0.95
C THR A 308 -0.48 -24.17 -0.40
N ASN A 309 0.37 -23.65 -1.29
CA ASN A 309 1.63 -22.98 -0.97
C ASN A 309 1.58 -21.53 -1.47
N SER A 310 0.61 -20.75 -0.97
CA SER A 310 0.39 -19.39 -1.44
C SER A 310 1.61 -18.50 -1.25
N GLU A 311 1.96 -17.78 -2.30
CA GLU A 311 3.05 -16.84 -2.32
C GLU A 311 2.72 -15.61 -1.45
N ARG A 312 3.69 -15.13 -0.66
CA ARG A 312 3.50 -13.88 0.10
C ARG A 312 3.49 -12.65 -0.80
N LEU A 313 4.29 -12.68 -1.85
CA LEU A 313 4.30 -11.70 -2.93
C LEU A 313 4.31 -12.47 -4.24
N LEU A 314 3.29 -12.25 -5.07
CA LEU A 314 3.20 -12.79 -6.42
C LEU A 314 3.13 -11.62 -7.39
N VAL A 315 4.05 -11.59 -8.35
CA VAL A 315 4.07 -10.62 -9.43
C VAL A 315 3.91 -11.38 -10.74
N ASP A 316 2.77 -11.18 -11.38
CA ASP A 316 2.48 -11.76 -12.69
C ASP A 316 2.47 -10.62 -13.72
N ALA A 317 3.45 -10.63 -14.61
CA ALA A 317 3.56 -9.63 -15.66
C ALA A 317 2.65 -9.95 -16.88
N GLY A 318 2.05 -11.14 -16.92
CA GLY A 318 1.29 -11.63 -18.06
C GLY A 318 2.10 -11.63 -19.37
N ASN A 319 1.42 -11.42 -20.49
CA ASN A 319 2.08 -11.19 -21.77
C ASN A 319 2.62 -9.75 -21.80
N THR A 320 3.95 -9.59 -21.76
CA THR A 320 4.62 -8.30 -21.65
C THR A 320 5.79 -8.18 -22.62
N SER A 321 6.12 -6.96 -23.03
CA SER A 321 7.37 -6.65 -23.75
C SER A 321 8.54 -6.34 -22.81
N SER A 322 8.31 -6.32 -21.49
CA SER A 322 9.37 -6.18 -20.49
C SER A 322 10.12 -7.50 -20.34
N TYR A 323 11.45 -7.42 -20.29
CA TYR A 323 12.29 -8.58 -19.95
C TYR A 323 12.41 -8.81 -18.44
N ASN A 324 12.10 -7.80 -17.61
CA ASN A 324 12.26 -7.86 -16.17
C ASN A 324 10.89 -7.80 -15.48
N VAL A 325 10.60 -8.78 -14.63
CA VAL A 325 9.44 -8.75 -13.73
C VAL A 325 9.72 -7.84 -12.51
N ILE A 326 10.94 -7.87 -11.99
CA ILE A 326 11.40 -7.05 -10.86
C ILE A 326 12.77 -6.44 -11.20
N SER A 327 12.98 -5.16 -10.90
CA SER A 327 14.27 -4.46 -11.07
C SER A 327 14.62 -3.66 -9.81
N GLY A 328 15.67 -4.07 -9.09
CA GLY A 328 16.23 -3.34 -7.95
C GLY A 328 17.39 -2.44 -8.38
N LYS A 329 17.39 -1.17 -7.92
CA LYS A 329 18.44 -0.18 -8.22
C LYS A 329 18.79 0.60 -6.96
N GLY A 330 20.05 0.99 -6.81
CA GLY A 330 20.52 1.84 -5.72
C GLY A 330 21.89 2.42 -6.05
N GLU A 331 22.20 3.58 -5.47
CA GLU A 331 23.45 4.33 -5.67
C GLU A 331 24.13 4.49 -4.32
N ILE A 332 24.91 3.48 -3.91
CA ILE A 332 25.58 3.43 -2.62
C ILE A 332 27.01 2.91 -2.78
N ASP A 333 27.94 3.45 -1.99
CA ASP A 333 29.32 2.93 -1.85
C ASP A 333 29.36 1.82 -0.79
N ASN A 334 28.46 0.83 -0.93
CA ASN A 334 28.35 -0.36 -0.08
C ASN A 334 27.45 -1.42 -0.74
N TYR A 335 27.20 -2.54 -0.05
CA TYR A 335 26.36 -3.63 -0.55
C TYR A 335 24.90 -3.23 -0.73
N LEU A 336 24.38 -3.42 -1.95
CA LEU A 336 22.94 -3.47 -2.26
C LEU A 336 22.59 -4.94 -2.56
N GLN A 337 21.66 -5.53 -1.81
CA GLN A 337 21.46 -6.98 -1.83
C GLN A 337 19.99 -7.37 -1.73
N LEU A 338 19.65 -8.46 -2.42
CA LEU A 338 18.48 -9.27 -2.10
C LEU A 338 18.93 -10.34 -1.11
N ASN A 339 18.49 -10.23 0.14
CA ASN A 339 18.88 -11.16 1.20
C ASN A 339 17.73 -12.14 1.50
N ILE A 340 17.89 -13.41 1.12
CA ILE A 340 16.92 -14.48 1.36
C ILE A 340 17.45 -15.38 2.47
N ARG A 341 16.66 -15.51 3.54
CA ARG A 341 16.99 -16.38 4.68
C ARG A 341 15.75 -17.13 5.15
N ASN A 342 15.85 -18.45 5.12
CA ASN A 342 14.99 -19.34 5.88
C ASN A 342 15.56 -19.45 7.31
N SER A 343 14.83 -18.90 8.28
CA SER A 343 15.25 -18.94 9.69
C SER A 343 14.99 -20.29 10.37
N ASN A 344 14.33 -21.22 9.70
CA ASN A 344 14.06 -22.56 10.23
C ASN A 344 15.33 -23.43 10.14
N ALA A 345 15.71 -24.04 11.26
CA ALA A 345 16.85 -24.97 11.36
C ALA A 345 16.42 -26.44 11.19
N GLY A 346 15.26 -26.71 10.59
CA GLY A 346 14.73 -28.04 10.38
C GLY A 346 15.57 -28.90 9.43
N THR A 347 15.34 -30.21 9.46
CA THR A 347 16.17 -31.22 8.78
C THR A 347 16.12 -31.20 7.26
N ILE A 348 15.16 -30.47 6.69
CA ILE A 348 14.96 -30.27 5.24
C ILE A 348 14.94 -28.78 4.85
N ALA A 349 15.29 -27.88 5.78
CA ALA A 349 15.18 -26.45 5.53
C ALA A 349 16.40 -25.93 4.76
N SER A 350 16.15 -25.13 3.72
CA SER A 350 17.15 -24.45 2.88
C SER A 350 16.69 -23.01 2.56
N SER A 351 17.61 -22.21 2.03
CA SER A 351 17.32 -20.89 1.44
C SER A 351 17.81 -20.88 0.01
N ASP A 352 16.91 -20.66 -0.95
CA ASP A 352 17.17 -20.95 -2.35
C ASP A 352 16.71 -19.83 -3.29
N ILE A 353 17.34 -19.77 -4.47
CA ILE A 353 16.87 -19.06 -5.65
C ILE A 353 16.78 -20.08 -6.78
N VAL A 354 15.56 -20.28 -7.29
CA VAL A 354 15.26 -21.29 -8.30
C VAL A 354 14.74 -20.64 -9.57
N ALA A 355 15.21 -21.11 -10.72
CA ALA A 355 14.63 -20.79 -12.03
C ALA A 355 14.19 -22.07 -12.74
N THR A 356 12.95 -22.09 -13.21
CA THR A 356 12.35 -23.22 -13.93
C THR A 356 12.14 -22.88 -15.41
N ALA A 357 12.24 -23.89 -16.27
CA ALA A 357 11.81 -23.76 -17.66
C ALA A 357 10.28 -23.62 -17.75
N ASN A 358 9.75 -23.22 -18.90
CA ASN A 358 8.31 -23.14 -19.16
C ASN A 358 7.57 -24.49 -19.00
N ASN A 359 8.32 -25.60 -19.03
CA ASN A 359 7.87 -26.97 -18.77
C ASN A 359 8.57 -27.60 -17.56
N GLY A 360 9.00 -26.78 -16.60
CA GLY A 360 9.70 -27.19 -15.39
C GLY A 360 8.87 -27.11 -14.11
N THR A 361 9.41 -27.71 -13.06
CA THR A 361 8.91 -27.71 -11.68
C THR A 361 10.11 -27.62 -10.73
N GLU A 362 9.91 -27.59 -9.41
CA GLU A 362 11.00 -27.69 -8.42
C GLU A 362 11.71 -29.06 -8.40
N SER A 363 11.38 -29.97 -9.33
CA SER A 363 11.99 -31.29 -9.44
C SER A 363 12.40 -31.67 -10.88
N VAL A 364 12.03 -30.89 -11.88
CA VAL A 364 12.29 -31.17 -13.31
C VAL A 364 12.56 -29.87 -14.06
N ASN A 365 13.56 -29.85 -14.96
CA ASN A 365 13.90 -28.70 -15.81
C ASN A 365 14.09 -27.38 -15.03
N TYR A 366 14.98 -27.39 -14.04
CA TYR A 366 15.28 -26.26 -13.19
C TYR A 366 16.78 -26.11 -12.91
N ILE A 367 17.15 -24.91 -12.46
CA ILE A 367 18.45 -24.62 -11.84
C ILE A 367 18.22 -23.97 -10.47
N ASP A 368 19.04 -24.35 -9.51
CA ASP A 368 18.93 -23.95 -8.11
C ASP A 368 20.29 -23.53 -7.57
N MET A 369 20.27 -22.42 -6.83
CA MET A 369 21.36 -21.90 -6.03
C MET A 369 20.87 -21.70 -4.61
N GLY A 370 21.50 -22.39 -3.66
CA GLY A 370 20.99 -22.44 -2.31
C GLY A 370 22.00 -22.79 -1.24
N ILE A 371 21.51 -22.80 -0.01
CA ILE A 371 22.25 -23.23 1.18
C ILE A 371 21.34 -23.95 2.17
N ASN A 372 21.78 -25.12 2.61
CA ASN A 372 21.11 -25.91 3.65
C ASN A 372 21.15 -25.21 5.01
N SER A 373 20.12 -25.40 5.82
CA SER A 373 20.09 -24.88 7.19
C SER A 373 21.12 -25.55 8.10
N SER A 374 21.32 -25.00 9.30
CA SER A 374 22.27 -25.53 10.28
C SER A 374 21.86 -26.88 10.87
N GLY A 375 20.60 -27.29 10.75
CA GLY A 375 20.10 -28.58 11.24
C GLY A 375 19.73 -29.55 10.12
N TYR A 376 20.10 -29.25 8.87
CA TYR A 376 19.82 -30.10 7.73
C TYR A 376 20.48 -31.47 7.86
N THR A 377 19.72 -32.54 7.63
CA THR A 377 20.17 -33.94 7.73
C THR A 377 19.51 -34.85 6.69
N SER A 378 18.80 -34.27 5.72
CA SER A 378 18.11 -35.05 4.68
C SER A 378 19.12 -35.73 3.76
N THR A 379 18.90 -37.00 3.47
CA THR A 379 19.73 -37.79 2.53
C THR A 379 19.04 -38.00 1.19
N LEU A 380 17.93 -37.30 0.92
CA LEU A 380 17.17 -37.43 -0.33
C LEU A 380 18.03 -37.11 -1.57
N ILE A 381 18.96 -36.18 -1.44
CA ILE A 381 19.97 -35.86 -2.45
C ILE A 381 21.35 -36.12 -1.82
N PRO A 382 22.03 -37.24 -2.15
CA PRO A 382 23.25 -37.66 -1.46
C PRO A 382 24.47 -36.73 -1.57
N ILE A 383 24.43 -35.73 -2.44
CA ILE A 383 25.50 -34.74 -2.61
C ILE A 383 25.17 -33.39 -1.95
N LEU A 384 23.97 -33.28 -1.36
CA LEU A 384 23.44 -32.08 -0.67
C LEU A 384 22.93 -32.47 0.73
N ASP A 385 23.65 -33.33 1.44
CA ASP A 385 23.19 -33.99 2.67
C ASP A 385 23.76 -33.37 3.96
N GLY A 386 24.55 -32.29 3.84
CA GLY A 386 25.22 -31.64 4.97
C GLY A 386 24.54 -30.35 5.48
N PRO A 387 24.69 -30.02 6.79
CA PRO A 387 24.28 -28.73 7.32
C PRO A 387 25.16 -27.57 6.83
N ASN A 388 24.57 -26.41 6.57
CA ASN A 388 25.25 -25.22 6.01
C ASN A 388 25.96 -25.48 4.67
N GLU A 389 25.60 -26.54 3.97
CA GLU A 389 26.14 -26.85 2.67
C GLU A 389 25.55 -25.92 1.61
N ALA A 390 26.41 -25.16 0.93
CA ALA A 390 26.04 -24.28 -0.15
C ALA A 390 26.20 -24.99 -1.49
N TYR A 391 25.30 -24.71 -2.43
CA TYR A 391 25.23 -25.47 -3.65
C TYR A 391 24.74 -24.67 -4.86
N PHE A 392 25.07 -25.20 -6.04
CA PHE A 392 24.62 -24.69 -7.34
C PHE A 392 24.47 -25.86 -8.31
N PHE A 393 23.23 -26.28 -8.58
CA PHE A 393 22.93 -27.47 -9.36
C PHE A 393 21.76 -27.25 -10.32
N ALA A 394 21.73 -28.03 -11.39
CA ALA A 394 20.66 -28.01 -12.38
C ALA A 394 20.17 -29.43 -12.68
N VAL A 395 18.87 -29.56 -12.96
CA VAL A 395 18.22 -30.77 -13.46
C VAL A 395 17.55 -30.42 -14.78
N GLY A 396 18.06 -30.94 -15.90
CA GLY A 396 17.59 -30.60 -17.25
C GLY A 396 18.52 -31.13 -18.33
N GLY A 397 18.89 -30.28 -19.30
CA GLY A 397 19.91 -30.57 -20.31
C GLY A 397 21.35 -30.29 -19.83
N ASP A 398 22.24 -29.96 -20.77
CA ASP A 398 23.63 -29.64 -20.46
C ASP A 398 23.77 -28.35 -19.62
N MET A 399 24.61 -28.39 -18.59
CA MET A 399 25.02 -27.21 -17.84
C MET A 399 26.20 -26.52 -18.53
N LYS A 400 26.05 -25.24 -18.85
CA LYS A 400 27.12 -24.40 -19.41
C LYS A 400 27.60 -23.42 -18.35
N ILE A 401 28.87 -23.52 -17.97
CA ILE A 401 29.56 -22.56 -17.09
C ILE A 401 30.69 -21.95 -17.89
N GLY A 402 30.74 -20.62 -17.99
CA GLY A 402 31.76 -19.99 -18.82
C GLY A 402 31.85 -18.48 -18.65
N ASN A 403 32.94 -17.93 -19.17
CA ASN A 403 33.17 -16.50 -19.32
C ASN A 403 33.20 -16.18 -20.82
N ALA A 404 32.22 -15.39 -21.30
CA ALA A 404 32.12 -15.02 -22.71
C ALA A 404 32.97 -13.81 -23.09
N ALA A 405 33.53 -13.09 -22.11
CA ALA A 405 34.38 -11.94 -22.36
C ALA A 405 35.75 -12.40 -22.90
N PRO A 406 36.19 -11.91 -24.08
CA PRO A 406 37.47 -12.31 -24.63
C PRO A 406 38.62 -11.81 -23.74
N GLY A 407 39.68 -12.62 -23.63
CA GLY A 407 40.88 -12.26 -22.87
C GLY A 407 40.81 -12.54 -21.37
N PHE A 408 39.71 -13.08 -20.86
CA PHE A 408 39.56 -13.44 -19.45
C PHE A 408 39.50 -14.95 -19.22
N ASP A 409 40.00 -15.38 -18.07
CA ASP A 409 40.10 -16.78 -17.68
C ASP A 409 38.85 -17.24 -16.90
N LEU A 410 38.65 -18.55 -16.79
CA LEU A 410 37.67 -19.18 -15.90
C LEU A 410 38.43 -19.92 -14.78
N GLY A 411 38.22 -19.55 -13.52
CA GLY A 411 38.92 -20.12 -12.36
C GLY A 411 37.99 -20.79 -11.35
N LEU A 412 38.45 -21.88 -10.73
CA LEU A 412 37.78 -22.59 -9.64
C LEU A 412 38.64 -22.54 -8.37
N PHE A 413 38.06 -22.05 -7.28
CA PHE A 413 38.76 -21.74 -6.02
C PHE A 413 38.35 -22.69 -4.89
N ASN A 414 39.30 -23.01 -4.01
CA ASN A 414 39.05 -23.74 -2.77
C ASN A 414 40.01 -23.24 -1.66
N GLY A 415 39.42 -22.75 -0.55
CA GLY A 415 40.16 -22.27 0.62
C GLY A 415 40.49 -20.77 0.60
N GLY A 416 39.66 -19.92 -0.02
CA GLY A 416 39.77 -18.46 0.03
C GLY A 416 39.58 -17.74 -1.31
N TYR A 417 39.73 -16.41 -1.29
CA TYR A 417 39.46 -15.51 -2.43
C TYR A 417 40.74 -15.00 -3.14
N THR A 418 41.88 -15.64 -2.88
CA THR A 418 43.16 -15.25 -3.49
C THR A 418 43.56 -16.24 -4.59
N LEU A 419 44.47 -15.84 -5.48
CA LEU A 419 45.00 -16.73 -6.52
C LEU A 419 45.68 -17.99 -5.95
N ALA A 420 46.18 -17.95 -4.71
CA ALA A 420 46.74 -19.13 -4.04
C ALA A 420 45.67 -20.19 -3.70
N SER A 421 44.41 -19.78 -3.64
CA SER A 421 43.26 -20.67 -3.42
C SER A 421 42.69 -21.22 -4.73
N GLU A 422 43.13 -20.74 -5.89
CA GLU A 422 42.73 -21.30 -7.18
C GLU A 422 43.29 -22.73 -7.35
N ARG A 423 42.46 -23.65 -7.86
CA ARG A 423 42.81 -25.07 -8.03
C ARG A 423 42.81 -25.48 -9.49
N ILE A 424 41.86 -24.96 -10.26
CA ILE A 424 41.73 -25.21 -11.69
C ILE A 424 41.49 -23.88 -12.40
N ARG A 425 42.18 -23.68 -13.52
CA ARG A 425 41.99 -22.54 -14.42
C ARG A 425 41.83 -23.02 -15.85
N ILE A 426 40.97 -22.36 -16.61
CA ILE A 426 40.98 -22.37 -18.07
C ILE A 426 41.35 -20.97 -18.53
N THR A 427 42.49 -20.82 -19.21
CA THR A 427 42.92 -19.53 -19.73
C THR A 427 42.07 -19.10 -20.92
N SER A 428 42.04 -17.81 -21.23
CA SER A 428 41.43 -17.29 -22.45
C SER A 428 42.00 -17.88 -23.75
N GLY A 429 43.23 -18.42 -23.73
CA GLY A 429 43.83 -19.20 -24.83
C GLY A 429 43.43 -20.69 -24.86
N GLY A 430 42.59 -21.13 -23.93
CA GLY A 430 42.11 -22.50 -23.81
C GLY A 430 43.14 -23.47 -23.22
N ASN A 431 44.08 -22.99 -22.41
CA ASN A 431 44.99 -23.85 -21.65
C ASN A 431 44.41 -24.14 -20.26
N VAL A 432 44.52 -25.39 -19.80
CA VAL A 432 44.03 -25.82 -18.50
C VAL A 432 45.20 -25.94 -17.52
N GLY A 433 45.12 -25.22 -16.41
CA GLY A 433 46.06 -25.33 -15.29
C GLY A 433 45.41 -26.06 -14.11
N ILE A 434 46.08 -27.07 -13.57
CA ILE A 434 45.73 -27.71 -12.29
C ILE A 434 46.86 -27.43 -11.30
N GLY A 435 46.57 -26.69 -10.24
CA GLY A 435 47.57 -26.24 -9.25
C GLY A 435 48.56 -25.19 -9.77
N THR A 436 48.32 -24.60 -10.95
CA THR A 436 49.13 -23.51 -11.52
C THR A 436 48.24 -22.47 -12.20
N SER A 437 48.61 -21.19 -12.08
CA SER A 437 47.94 -20.07 -12.74
C SER A 437 48.56 -19.69 -14.10
N THR A 438 49.69 -20.30 -14.48
CA THR A 438 50.42 -19.99 -15.72
C THR A 438 50.67 -21.23 -16.60
N PRO A 439 49.61 -21.96 -17.00
CA PRO A 439 49.78 -23.16 -17.83
C PRO A 439 50.41 -22.81 -19.18
N GLN A 440 51.57 -23.41 -19.47
CA GLN A 440 52.32 -23.19 -20.71
C GLN A 440 51.78 -24.03 -21.87
N ASP A 441 51.09 -25.13 -21.55
CA ASP A 441 50.54 -26.09 -22.50
C ASP A 441 49.02 -26.22 -22.34
N LYS A 442 48.38 -26.96 -23.26
CA LYS A 442 46.93 -27.21 -23.21
C LYS A 442 46.46 -27.83 -21.89
N LEU A 443 47.30 -28.65 -21.27
CA LEU A 443 47.11 -29.12 -19.91
C LEU A 443 48.45 -29.02 -19.16
N SER A 444 48.50 -28.25 -18.10
CA SER A 444 49.64 -28.17 -17.18
C SER A 444 49.19 -28.55 -15.77
N VAL A 445 49.86 -29.53 -15.17
CA VAL A 445 49.62 -29.96 -13.78
C VAL A 445 50.86 -29.64 -12.96
N ALA A 446 50.70 -28.81 -11.93
CA ALA A 446 51.77 -28.55 -10.97
C ALA A 446 51.84 -29.68 -9.94
N GLY A 447 52.69 -30.67 -10.22
CA GLY A 447 52.92 -31.79 -9.30
C GLY A 447 53.03 -33.13 -10.03
N ILE A 448 52.75 -34.20 -9.30
CA ILE A 448 52.83 -35.58 -9.81
C ILE A 448 51.50 -35.95 -10.46
N THR A 449 51.54 -36.47 -11.68
CA THR A 449 50.42 -37.13 -12.34
C THR A 449 50.52 -38.65 -12.12
N ALA A 450 49.80 -39.14 -11.12
CA ALA A 450 49.76 -40.57 -10.77
C ALA A 450 48.45 -41.24 -11.23
N PRO A 451 48.47 -42.54 -11.57
CA PRO A 451 47.23 -43.28 -11.81
C PRO A 451 46.45 -43.47 -10.49
N SER A 452 45.12 -43.52 -10.57
CA SER A 452 44.27 -43.78 -9.39
C SER A 452 44.37 -45.22 -8.87
N VAL A 453 44.84 -46.14 -9.71
CA VAL A 453 45.04 -47.55 -9.36
C VAL A 453 46.40 -48.02 -9.91
N THR A 454 47.19 -48.65 -9.05
CA THR A 454 48.52 -49.18 -9.40
C THR A 454 48.42 -50.22 -10.52
N ASN A 455 49.33 -50.14 -11.51
CA ASN A 455 49.50 -51.13 -12.58
C ASN A 455 48.22 -51.43 -13.41
N THR A 456 47.32 -50.46 -13.55
CA THR A 456 46.05 -50.64 -14.29
C THR A 456 45.97 -49.79 -15.57
N TYR A 457 46.52 -48.57 -15.54
CA TYR A 457 46.41 -47.62 -16.65
C TYR A 457 47.74 -47.44 -17.38
N SER A 458 47.67 -47.24 -18.70
CA SER A 458 48.81 -46.94 -19.57
C SER A 458 48.85 -45.46 -19.98
N ILE A 459 50.05 -44.95 -20.31
CA ILE A 459 50.21 -43.62 -20.91
C ILE A 459 50.11 -43.76 -22.43
N GLY A 460 48.92 -43.45 -22.96
CA GLY A 460 48.59 -43.61 -24.38
C GLY A 460 48.06 -45.01 -24.72
N THR A 461 47.74 -45.20 -26.00
CA THR A 461 47.25 -46.47 -26.58
C THR A 461 47.92 -46.71 -27.94
N SER A 462 47.74 -47.87 -28.56
CA SER A 462 48.27 -48.13 -29.90
C SER A 462 47.69 -47.20 -30.98
N ALA A 463 46.44 -46.77 -30.81
CA ALA A 463 45.79 -45.79 -31.68
C ALA A 463 46.21 -44.34 -31.36
N ASN A 464 46.41 -44.02 -30.07
CA ASN A 464 46.75 -42.66 -29.60
C ASN A 464 48.09 -42.67 -28.88
N ARG A 465 49.17 -42.61 -29.67
CA ARG A 465 50.56 -42.66 -29.20
C ARG A 465 51.11 -41.27 -28.99
N TRP A 466 51.83 -41.09 -27.88
CA TRP A 466 52.67 -39.91 -27.68
C TRP A 466 53.82 -39.94 -28.68
N SER A 467 54.13 -38.81 -29.31
CA SER A 467 55.24 -38.71 -30.23
C SER A 467 56.58 -38.94 -29.53
N GLU A 468 56.74 -38.35 -28.35
CA GLU A 468 57.95 -38.37 -27.54
C GLU A 468 57.60 -38.21 -26.05
N VAL A 469 58.51 -38.62 -25.16
CA VAL A 469 58.42 -38.41 -23.72
C VAL A 469 59.74 -37.80 -23.25
N TRP A 470 59.67 -36.59 -22.68
CA TRP A 470 60.84 -35.86 -22.18
C TRP A 470 60.94 -36.02 -20.66
N THR A 471 61.97 -36.70 -20.18
CA THR A 471 62.22 -36.91 -18.74
C THR A 471 63.67 -36.60 -18.38
N ALA A 472 63.91 -36.12 -17.16
CA ALA A 472 65.26 -35.86 -16.66
C ALA A 472 66.04 -37.17 -16.41
N ASN A 473 65.34 -38.24 -15.99
CA ASN A 473 65.89 -39.56 -15.74
C ASN A 473 65.13 -40.62 -16.56
N GLY A 474 65.71 -41.81 -16.72
CA GLY A 474 65.05 -42.93 -17.38
C GLY A 474 63.82 -43.45 -16.62
N ALA A 475 62.89 -44.08 -17.33
CA ALA A 475 61.70 -44.68 -16.73
C ALA A 475 62.09 -45.81 -15.77
N ILE A 476 61.54 -45.79 -14.56
CA ILE A 476 61.72 -46.84 -13.57
C ILE A 476 60.76 -47.98 -13.90
N GLN A 477 61.31 -49.16 -14.20
CA GLN A 477 60.54 -50.39 -14.35
C GLN A 477 60.77 -51.29 -13.13
N THR A 478 59.71 -51.53 -12.34
CA THR A 478 59.81 -52.35 -11.13
C THR A 478 60.28 -53.77 -11.46
N SER A 479 61.39 -54.19 -10.87
CA SER A 479 62.01 -55.50 -11.13
C SER A 479 62.33 -56.24 -9.82
N ASP A 480 61.42 -56.19 -8.85
CA ASP A 480 61.57 -56.85 -7.55
C ASP A 480 61.40 -58.38 -7.70
N ALA A 481 62.33 -59.16 -7.12
CA ALA A 481 62.29 -60.62 -7.18
C ALA A 481 61.03 -61.20 -6.53
N ARG A 482 60.44 -60.52 -5.54
CA ARG A 482 59.21 -60.94 -4.84
C ARG A 482 57.96 -60.85 -5.73
N LEU A 483 58.04 -60.10 -6.82
CA LEU A 483 56.95 -59.90 -7.78
C LEU A 483 57.10 -60.79 -9.02
N LYS A 484 58.08 -61.69 -9.03
CA LYS A 484 58.40 -62.56 -10.16
C LYS A 484 58.35 -64.02 -9.72
N ASN A 485 57.96 -64.89 -10.65
CA ASN A 485 58.04 -66.34 -10.50
C ASN A 485 58.76 -66.93 -11.73
N ASN A 486 59.08 -68.23 -11.69
CA ASN A 486 59.69 -68.96 -12.81
C ASN A 486 60.95 -68.30 -13.39
N ILE A 487 61.84 -67.80 -12.51
CA ILE A 487 63.07 -67.09 -12.90
C ILE A 487 64.13 -68.12 -13.33
N HIS A 488 64.51 -68.11 -14.60
CA HIS A 488 65.55 -68.98 -15.18
C HIS A 488 66.52 -68.15 -16.07
N PRO A 489 67.75 -68.63 -16.31
CA PRO A 489 68.64 -68.01 -17.30
C PRO A 489 67.98 -67.97 -18.68
N ILE A 490 68.18 -66.88 -19.42
CA ILE A 490 67.64 -66.73 -20.78
C ILE A 490 68.32 -67.69 -21.76
N SER A 491 67.55 -68.20 -22.73
CA SER A 491 68.02 -69.08 -23.82
C SER A 491 68.63 -68.33 -25.00
N TYR A 492 68.39 -67.02 -25.10
CA TYR A 492 68.96 -66.14 -26.12
C TYR A 492 70.42 -65.81 -25.80
N GLY A 493 71.24 -65.69 -26.85
CA GLY A 493 72.67 -65.38 -26.74
C GLY A 493 73.25 -64.92 -28.08
N ILE A 494 74.55 -65.11 -28.28
CA ILE A 494 75.27 -64.60 -29.45
C ILE A 494 74.70 -65.10 -30.78
N ALA A 495 74.26 -66.35 -30.84
CA ALA A 495 73.70 -66.95 -32.05
C ALA A 495 72.38 -66.28 -32.50
N THR A 496 71.55 -65.83 -31.54
CA THR A 496 70.31 -65.10 -31.82
C THR A 496 70.61 -63.64 -32.16
N LEU A 497 71.52 -62.99 -31.42
CA LEU A 497 71.87 -61.60 -31.65
C LEU A 497 72.41 -61.38 -33.07
N LEU A 498 73.25 -62.28 -33.58
CA LEU A 498 73.83 -62.18 -34.92
C LEU A 498 72.80 -62.31 -36.06
N GLN A 499 71.59 -62.81 -35.78
CA GLN A 499 70.50 -62.88 -36.75
C GLN A 499 69.69 -61.59 -36.80
N LEU A 500 69.74 -60.76 -35.75
CA LEU A 500 69.07 -59.46 -35.76
C LEU A 500 69.72 -58.53 -36.78
N GLN A 501 68.87 -57.82 -37.54
CA GLN A 501 69.30 -56.90 -38.60
C GLN A 501 68.98 -55.46 -38.19
N PRO A 502 69.94 -54.71 -37.62
CA PRO A 502 69.78 -53.28 -37.41
C PRO A 502 69.59 -52.56 -38.74
N VAL A 503 68.58 -51.70 -38.82
CA VAL A 503 68.25 -50.94 -40.03
C VAL A 503 68.18 -49.44 -39.73
N SER A 504 68.50 -48.64 -40.74
CA SER A 504 68.10 -47.23 -40.79
C SER A 504 66.81 -47.12 -41.60
N TYR A 505 65.85 -46.36 -41.11
CA TYR A 505 64.56 -46.19 -41.76
C TYR A 505 64.06 -44.75 -41.62
N ARG A 506 63.04 -44.42 -42.40
CA ARG A 506 62.27 -43.19 -42.31
C ARG A 506 60.80 -43.58 -42.24
N TRP A 507 59.99 -42.86 -41.48
CA TRP A 507 58.55 -43.11 -41.47
C TRP A 507 57.96 -42.74 -42.83
N ILE A 508 57.00 -43.54 -43.32
CA ILE A 508 56.33 -43.27 -44.60
C ILE A 508 55.53 -41.96 -44.51
N LYS A 509 54.84 -41.72 -43.38
CA LYS A 509 54.02 -40.51 -43.17
C LYS A 509 54.87 -39.26 -42.90
N ASP A 510 56.00 -39.39 -42.20
CA ASP A 510 56.91 -38.29 -41.88
C ASP A 510 58.36 -38.74 -42.14
N GLY A 511 58.77 -38.58 -43.40
CA GLY A 511 60.09 -39.02 -43.87
C GLY A 511 61.23 -38.05 -43.56
N SER A 512 61.01 -37.04 -42.71
CA SER A 512 61.95 -35.93 -42.50
C SER A 512 63.22 -36.32 -41.75
N LYS A 513 63.14 -37.31 -40.85
CA LYS A 513 64.28 -37.74 -40.01
C LYS A 513 64.59 -39.21 -40.22
N SER A 514 65.87 -39.53 -40.46
CA SER A 514 66.36 -40.90 -40.41
C SER A 514 66.35 -41.37 -38.95
N LYS A 515 65.83 -42.57 -38.71
CA LYS A 515 65.84 -43.26 -37.42
C LYS A 515 66.57 -44.58 -37.60
N ILE A 516 67.16 -45.08 -36.51
CA ILE A 516 67.75 -46.42 -36.47
C ILE A 516 66.92 -47.32 -35.56
N GLY A 517 66.90 -48.61 -35.86
CA GLY A 517 66.17 -49.57 -35.06
C GLY A 517 66.15 -50.96 -35.68
N LEU A 518 65.07 -51.67 -35.41
CA LEU A 518 64.80 -53.04 -35.84
C LEU A 518 63.38 -53.10 -36.41
N ILE A 519 63.11 -54.06 -37.28
CA ILE A 519 61.76 -54.31 -37.81
C ILE A 519 61.04 -55.29 -36.89
N ALA A 520 59.91 -54.87 -36.30
CA ALA A 520 59.18 -55.64 -35.30
C ALA A 520 58.82 -57.06 -35.77
N GLN A 521 58.37 -57.23 -37.01
CA GLN A 521 58.03 -58.53 -37.61
C GLN A 521 59.22 -59.49 -37.63
N GLN A 522 60.42 -58.99 -37.96
CA GLN A 522 61.65 -59.79 -37.98
C GLN A 522 62.05 -60.20 -36.56
N VAL A 523 62.00 -59.25 -35.62
CA VAL A 523 62.32 -59.52 -34.22
C VAL A 523 61.34 -60.52 -33.62
N ARG A 524 60.05 -60.45 -33.96
CA ARG A 524 59.00 -61.35 -33.44
C ARG A 524 59.30 -62.82 -33.73
N SER A 525 59.90 -63.13 -34.87
CA SER A 525 60.29 -64.51 -35.21
C SER A 525 61.48 -65.06 -34.41
N LEU A 526 62.26 -64.18 -33.75
CA LEU A 526 63.48 -64.54 -33.04
C LEU A 526 63.35 -64.39 -31.51
N ILE A 527 62.75 -63.28 -31.07
CA ILE A 527 62.56 -62.90 -29.67
C ILE A 527 61.15 -62.28 -29.54
N PRO A 528 60.08 -63.10 -29.51
CA PRO A 528 58.70 -62.60 -29.56
C PRO A 528 58.30 -61.73 -28.36
N GLU A 529 58.92 -61.92 -27.20
CA GLU A 529 58.52 -61.26 -25.94
C GLU A 529 58.68 -59.73 -25.98
N VAL A 530 59.67 -59.24 -26.74
CA VAL A 530 59.96 -57.81 -26.87
C VAL A 530 59.03 -57.10 -27.85
N VAL A 531 58.23 -57.84 -28.64
CA VAL A 531 57.28 -57.28 -29.59
C VAL A 531 55.90 -57.25 -28.97
N LYS A 532 55.22 -56.10 -29.05
CA LYS A 532 53.87 -55.91 -28.49
C LYS A 532 52.86 -55.71 -29.60
N GLY A 533 51.68 -56.25 -29.38
CA GLY A 533 50.49 -56.09 -30.20
C GLY A 533 50.23 -57.20 -31.20
N ASP A 534 49.06 -57.11 -31.84
CA ASP A 534 48.61 -58.04 -32.87
C ASP A 534 48.54 -57.35 -34.22
N GLU A 535 49.38 -57.80 -35.15
CA GLU A 535 49.50 -57.26 -36.51
C GLU A 535 48.19 -57.29 -37.30
N SER A 536 47.23 -58.15 -36.94
CA SER A 536 45.91 -58.18 -37.56
C SER A 536 44.99 -57.03 -37.15
N THR A 537 45.27 -56.39 -36.01
CA THR A 537 44.39 -55.35 -35.42
C THR A 537 45.10 -54.02 -35.17
N GLU A 538 46.42 -54.03 -35.01
CA GLU A 538 47.21 -52.84 -34.68
C GLU A 538 48.64 -52.90 -35.23
N ALA A 539 49.31 -51.75 -35.23
CA ALA A 539 50.72 -51.69 -35.56
C ALA A 539 51.55 -52.31 -34.45
N LEU A 540 52.46 -53.24 -34.80
CA LEU A 540 53.38 -53.85 -33.85
C LEU A 540 54.33 -52.81 -33.23
N GLY A 541 54.45 -52.85 -31.91
CA GLY A 541 55.41 -52.07 -31.13
C GLY A 541 56.59 -52.92 -30.64
N MET A 542 57.66 -52.27 -30.20
CA MET A 542 58.82 -52.94 -29.59
C MET A 542 59.18 -52.34 -28.24
N ASN A 543 59.40 -53.20 -27.25
CA ASN A 543 60.05 -52.84 -25.99
C ASN A 543 61.56 -53.04 -26.09
N TYR A 544 62.28 -52.02 -26.57
CA TYR A 544 63.74 -52.08 -26.73
C TYR A 544 64.48 -52.32 -25.41
N ALA A 545 63.91 -51.97 -24.26
CA ALA A 545 64.56 -52.18 -22.96
C ALA A 545 64.70 -53.69 -22.63
N GLU A 546 63.78 -54.53 -23.11
CA GLU A 546 63.83 -55.98 -22.90
C GLU A 546 64.90 -56.68 -23.77
N LEU A 547 65.53 -55.99 -24.72
CA LEU A 547 66.71 -56.50 -25.44
C LEU A 547 68.01 -56.38 -24.63
N VAL A 548 68.05 -55.52 -23.60
CA VAL A 548 69.26 -55.29 -22.79
C VAL A 548 69.75 -56.58 -22.10
N PRO A 549 68.90 -57.41 -21.45
CA PRO A 549 69.32 -58.70 -20.91
C PRO A 549 69.95 -59.64 -21.95
N VAL A 550 69.43 -59.66 -23.19
CA VAL A 550 69.96 -60.47 -24.29
C VAL A 550 71.35 -59.98 -24.71
N LEU A 551 71.54 -58.66 -24.76
CA LEU A 551 72.85 -58.05 -25.03
C LEU A 551 73.85 -58.38 -23.92
N ILE A 552 73.46 -58.30 -22.64
CA ILE A 552 74.31 -58.66 -21.50
C ILE A 552 74.79 -60.11 -21.64
N LYS A 553 73.86 -61.05 -21.89
CA LYS A 553 74.20 -62.46 -22.06
C LYS A 553 75.11 -62.69 -23.26
N THR A 554 74.84 -62.02 -24.37
CA THR A 554 75.68 -62.12 -25.58
C THR A 554 77.10 -61.63 -25.32
N ILE A 555 77.28 -60.52 -24.60
CA ILE A 555 78.60 -60.00 -24.23
C ILE A 555 79.33 -60.98 -23.30
N GLN A 556 78.62 -61.59 -22.36
CA GLN A 556 79.20 -62.63 -21.48
C GLN A 556 79.71 -63.83 -22.30
N GLU A 557 78.93 -64.31 -23.27
CA GLU A 557 79.33 -65.41 -24.17
C GLU A 557 80.50 -65.01 -25.08
N GLN A 558 80.47 -63.79 -25.63
CA GLN A 558 81.56 -63.25 -26.44
C GLN A 558 82.86 -63.18 -25.63
N GLN A 559 82.80 -62.72 -24.37
CA GLN A 559 83.94 -62.68 -23.47
C GLN A 559 84.49 -64.08 -23.18
N GLN A 560 83.62 -65.09 -23.03
CA GLN A 560 84.02 -66.47 -22.85
C GLN A 560 84.76 -67.02 -24.09
N GLN A 561 84.24 -66.75 -25.29
CA GLN A 561 84.88 -67.14 -26.55
C GLN A 561 86.24 -66.45 -26.73
N LEU A 562 86.35 -65.16 -26.39
CA LEU A 562 87.62 -64.42 -26.43
C LEU A 562 88.65 -64.98 -25.45
N SER A 563 88.24 -65.31 -24.22
CA SER A 563 89.12 -65.94 -23.24
C SER A 563 89.63 -67.31 -23.72
N LEU A 564 88.75 -68.11 -24.33
CA LEU A 564 89.13 -69.41 -24.91
C LEU A 564 90.09 -69.24 -26.09
N LEU A 565 89.85 -68.26 -26.97
CA LEU A 565 90.72 -67.98 -28.10
C LEU A 565 92.11 -67.51 -27.65
N LYS A 566 92.18 -66.64 -26.64
CA LYS A 566 93.44 -66.19 -26.04
C LYS A 566 94.22 -67.36 -25.42
N ALA A 567 93.54 -68.22 -24.65
CA ALA A 567 94.18 -69.40 -24.08
C ALA A 567 94.76 -70.32 -25.16
N ARG A 568 94.02 -70.54 -26.26
CA ARG A 568 94.52 -71.31 -27.41
C ARG A 568 95.72 -70.66 -28.09
N LEU A 569 95.72 -69.34 -28.26
CA LEU A 569 96.85 -68.61 -28.82
C LEU A 569 98.11 -68.70 -27.95
N GLU A 570 97.98 -68.62 -26.62
CA GLU A 570 99.12 -68.78 -25.72
C GLU A 570 99.65 -70.22 -25.69
N MET A 571 98.78 -71.23 -25.82
CA MET A 571 99.23 -72.62 -26.02
C MET A 571 99.99 -72.79 -27.35
N LEU A 572 99.58 -72.10 -28.42
CA LEU A 572 100.21 -72.16 -29.73
C LEU A 572 101.54 -71.38 -29.81
N LYS A 573 101.75 -70.35 -29.00
CA LYS A 573 103.03 -69.61 -28.92
C LYS A 573 104.10 -70.31 -28.09
N ASN A 574 103.69 -71.20 -27.20
CA ASN A 574 104.57 -72.00 -26.35
C ASN A 574 104.90 -73.38 -26.96
N GLN A 575 104.49 -73.60 -28.22
CA GLN A 575 104.97 -74.64 -29.13
C GLN A 575 105.95 -74.01 -30.11
#